data_AF-A0A132UAU0-F1
#
_entry.id   AF-A0A132UAU0-F1
#
_cell.length_a   1.000
_cell.length_b   1.000
_cell.length_c   1.000
_cell.angle_alpha   90.00
_cell.angle_beta   90.00
_cell.angle_gamma   90.00
#
_symmetry.space_group_name_H-M   'P 1'
#
loop_
_entity.id
_entity.type
_entity.pdbx_description
1 polymer ?
#
loop_
_entity_poly.entity_id
_entity_poly.type
_entity_poly.pdbx_seq_one_letter_code
_entity_poly.pdbx_strand_id
1 'polypeptide(L)'
;MSKRWFAFLVCLLSILLFSSLAVADKNESIYEISGRVKLENMENMVNMQMSIVIHYFDPNNQLVGQYGMEYKQNTMDWVKLSGILNVPTNATTARIHFHMNSTGEHGKGTAYVDDTALVLVGI
;
A
#
# COMPACT_ATOMS: atom_id res chain seq x y z
N MET A 1 -4.97 19.65 -11.04
CA MET A 1 -4.26 18.41 -10.65
C MET A 1 -2.90 18.79 -10.09
N SER A 2 -2.72 18.75 -8.78
CA SER A 2 -1.45 19.06 -8.12
C SER A 2 -0.60 17.79 -8.03
N LYS A 3 0.50 17.72 -8.78
CA LYS A 3 1.51 16.66 -8.66
C LYS A 3 2.22 16.80 -7.32
N ARG A 4 2.12 15.80 -6.44
CA ARG A 4 2.83 15.77 -5.17
C ARG A 4 4.05 14.86 -5.31
N TRP A 5 5.23 15.47 -5.32
CA TRP A 5 6.51 14.75 -5.34
C TRP A 5 7.00 14.59 -3.91
N PHE A 6 7.39 13.38 -3.52
CA PHE A 6 8.04 13.12 -2.23
C PHE A 6 9.38 12.41 -2.48
N ALA A 7 10.45 12.89 -1.86
CA ALA A 7 11.76 12.26 -1.83
C ALA A 7 12.14 11.97 -0.37
N PHE A 8 12.67 10.77 -0.08
CA PHE A 8 12.97 10.36 1.29
C PHE A 8 14.38 9.77 1.43
N LEU A 9 15.08 10.21 2.48
CA LEU A 9 16.35 9.67 2.96
C LEU A 9 16.04 8.66 4.10
N VAL A 10 16.31 7.38 3.89
CA VAL A 10 15.97 6.31 4.85
C VAL A 10 17.11 6.11 5.85
N CYS A 11 16.81 6.24 7.16
CA CYS A 11 17.58 5.60 8.22
C CYS A 11 16.62 5.13 9.32
N LEU A 12 16.64 3.81 9.59
CA LEU A 12 16.07 3.10 10.74
C LEU A 12 14.69 3.56 11.27
N LEU A 13 13.64 3.33 10.50
CA LEU A 13 12.31 2.96 11.00
C LEU A 13 11.48 2.60 9.76
N SER A 14 10.71 1.52 9.81
CA SER A 14 9.69 1.25 8.79
C SER A 14 8.82 2.49 8.61
N ILE A 15 8.98 3.20 7.50
CA ILE A 15 8.14 4.36 7.20
C ILE A 15 6.78 3.81 6.78
N LEU A 16 5.83 3.83 7.71
CA LEU A 16 4.42 3.53 7.45
C LEU A 16 3.80 4.75 6.76
N LEU A 17 3.91 4.85 5.44
CA LEU A 17 3.05 5.78 4.72
C LEU A 17 1.66 5.17 4.64
N PHE A 18 0.67 5.88 5.17
CA PHE A 18 -0.73 5.43 5.08
C PHE A 18 -1.64 6.48 4.49
N SER A 19 -2.58 6.02 3.67
CA SER A 19 -3.72 6.81 3.20
C SER A 19 -5.01 6.13 3.63
N SER A 20 -5.90 6.87 4.28
CA SER A 20 -7.22 6.41 4.68
C SER A 20 -8.28 6.84 3.66
N LEU A 21 -9.16 5.92 3.29
CA LEU A 21 -10.32 6.19 2.45
C LEU A 21 -11.59 5.61 3.10
N ALA A 22 -12.69 6.35 3.01
CA ALA A 22 -14.00 5.83 3.38
C ALA A 22 -14.41 4.76 2.36
N VAL A 23 -14.82 3.60 2.86
CA VAL A 23 -15.38 2.53 2.03
C VAL A 23 -16.87 2.41 2.31
N ALA A 24 -17.63 1.98 1.30
CA ALA A 24 -19.05 1.76 1.43
C ALA A 24 -19.32 0.67 2.48
N ASP A 25 -20.09 1.03 3.50
CA ASP A 25 -20.63 0.10 4.49
C ASP A 25 -21.81 -0.66 3.86
N LYS A 26 -21.47 -1.70 3.10
CA LYS A 26 -22.44 -2.62 2.47
C LYS A 26 -21.95 -4.04 2.70
N ASN A 27 -22.89 -4.99 2.75
CA ASN A 27 -22.59 -6.43 2.74
C ASN A 27 -21.56 -6.70 1.62
N GLU A 28 -20.36 -7.10 2.01
CA GLU A 28 -19.25 -7.52 1.15
C GLU A 28 -19.03 -6.74 -0.16
N SER A 29 -18.80 -5.42 -0.04
CA SER A 29 -18.48 -4.61 -1.23
C SER A 29 -17.13 -4.98 -1.87
N ILE A 30 -17.08 -4.91 -3.19
CA ILE A 30 -15.88 -5.25 -3.98
C ILE A 30 -15.30 -3.96 -4.56
N TYR A 31 -14.02 -3.72 -4.29
CA TYR A 31 -13.25 -2.59 -4.83
C TYR A 31 -12.12 -3.08 -5.73
N GLU A 32 -11.85 -2.34 -6.80
CA GLU A 32 -10.59 -2.46 -7.53
C GLU A 32 -9.61 -1.42 -6.98
N ILE A 33 -8.43 -1.87 -6.55
CA ILE A 33 -7.30 -1.00 -6.28
C ILE A 33 -6.42 -0.92 -7.52
N SER A 34 -6.02 0.30 -7.86
CA SER A 34 -5.04 0.56 -8.92
C SER A 34 -4.02 1.58 -8.48
N GLY A 35 -2.87 1.58 -9.15
CA GLY A 35 -1.81 2.56 -8.93
C GLY A 35 -0.56 2.22 -9.75
N ARG A 36 0.49 2.98 -9.53
CA ARG A 36 1.80 2.75 -10.13
C ARG A 36 2.87 2.79 -9.05
N VAL A 37 3.82 1.88 -9.14
CA VAL A 37 4.93 1.77 -8.19
C VAL A 37 6.24 1.73 -8.95
N LYS A 38 7.25 2.41 -8.43
CA LYS A 38 8.63 2.36 -8.90
C LYS A 38 9.57 2.21 -7.71
N LEU A 39 10.63 1.41 -7.85
CA LEU A 39 11.67 1.24 -6.84
C LEU A 39 13.03 1.63 -7.44
N GLU A 40 13.76 2.51 -6.77
CA GLU A 40 15.09 3.01 -7.19
C GLU A 40 16.09 2.99 -6.03
N ASN A 41 17.39 2.97 -6.38
CA ASN A 41 18.52 3.13 -5.45
C ASN A 41 18.51 2.13 -4.28
N MET A 42 18.28 0.86 -4.62
CA MET A 42 17.99 -0.22 -3.68
C MET A 42 19.28 -0.90 -3.21
N GLU A 43 20.14 -0.13 -2.53
CA GLU A 43 21.46 -0.54 -2.04
C GLU A 43 21.36 -1.35 -0.74
N ASN A 44 22.10 -2.47 -0.64
CA ASN A 44 22.13 -3.34 0.55
C ASN A 44 20.75 -3.84 1.05
N MET A 45 19.73 -3.73 0.20
CA MET A 45 18.39 -4.24 0.43
C MET A 45 18.36 -5.74 0.07
N VAL A 46 18.78 -6.59 1.01
CA VAL A 46 18.66 -8.05 0.86
C VAL A 46 17.22 -8.48 1.23
N ASN A 47 16.60 -9.32 0.39
CA ASN A 47 15.21 -9.79 0.52
C ASN A 47 14.19 -8.64 0.66
N MET A 48 14.32 -7.61 -0.17
CA MET A 48 13.39 -6.50 -0.16
C MET A 48 11.97 -6.99 -0.42
N GLN A 49 11.08 -6.65 0.51
CA GLN A 49 9.66 -6.88 0.39
C GLN A 49 9.01 -5.51 0.52
N MET A 50 8.70 -4.89 -0.61
CA MET A 50 7.68 -3.85 -0.58
C MET A 50 6.35 -4.57 -0.40
N SER A 51 5.66 -4.30 0.70
CA SER A 51 4.32 -4.81 0.90
C SER A 51 3.32 -3.66 0.96
N ILE A 52 2.17 -3.89 0.33
CA ILE A 52 1.02 -3.03 0.44
C ILE A 52 0.03 -3.77 1.30
N VAL A 53 -0.25 -3.22 2.48
CA VAL A 53 -1.15 -3.81 3.46
C VAL A 53 -2.35 -2.90 3.59
N ILE A 54 -3.54 -3.44 3.41
CA ILE A 54 -4.79 -2.72 3.55
C ILE A 54 -5.45 -3.21 4.83
N HIS A 55 -5.67 -2.31 5.78
CA HIS A 55 -6.39 -2.58 7.01
C HIS A 55 -7.81 -2.03 6.92
N TYR A 56 -8.79 -2.85 7.24
CA TYR A 56 -10.21 -2.47 7.27
C TYR A 56 -10.64 -2.22 8.71
N PHE A 57 -11.29 -1.08 8.93
CA PHE A 57 -11.77 -0.66 10.25
C PHE A 57 -13.28 -0.48 10.25
N ASP A 58 -13.92 -0.86 11.36
CA ASP A 58 -15.34 -0.61 11.63
C ASP A 58 -15.59 0.85 12.06
N PRO A 59 -16.86 1.28 12.28
CA PRO A 59 -17.16 2.62 12.78
C PRO A 59 -16.52 2.97 14.13
N ASN A 60 -16.18 1.96 14.95
CA ASN A 60 -15.52 2.09 16.24
C ASN A 60 -13.99 2.07 16.12
N ASN A 61 -13.45 2.16 14.90
CA ASN A 61 -12.03 2.10 14.58
C ASN A 61 -11.35 0.80 15.06
N GLN A 62 -12.11 -0.30 15.15
CA GLN A 62 -11.60 -1.65 15.39
C GLN A 62 -11.23 -2.31 14.07
N LEU A 63 -10.10 -3.02 14.05
CA LEU A 63 -9.65 -3.77 12.88
C LEU A 63 -10.58 -4.97 12.64
N VAL A 64 -11.23 -5.01 11.48
CA VAL A 64 -12.17 -6.08 11.08
C VAL A 64 -11.63 -6.97 9.97
N GLY A 65 -10.52 -6.58 9.34
CA GLY A 65 -9.86 -7.43 8.36
C GLY A 65 -8.61 -6.79 7.79
N GLN A 66 -7.87 -7.57 7.00
CA GLN A 66 -6.68 -7.12 6.31
C GLN A 66 -6.52 -7.81 4.95
N TYR A 67 -5.84 -7.13 4.03
CA TYR A 67 -5.42 -7.66 2.74
C TYR A 67 -3.98 -7.26 2.47
N GLY A 68 -3.17 -8.17 1.95
CA GLY A 68 -1.74 -7.94 1.71
C GLY A 68 -1.34 -8.28 0.27
N MET A 69 -0.54 -7.41 -0.33
CA MET A 69 0.16 -7.65 -1.60
C MET A 69 1.66 -7.46 -1.38
N GLU A 70 2.47 -8.33 -1.95
CA GLU A 70 3.93 -8.29 -1.81
C GLU A 70 4.62 -8.18 -3.17
N TYR A 71 5.61 -7.29 -3.24
CA TYR A 71 6.54 -7.15 -4.34
C TYR A 71 7.92 -7.58 -3.87
N LYS A 72 8.43 -8.67 -4.44
CA LYS A 72 9.74 -9.27 -4.09
C LYS A 72 10.89 -8.80 -5.00
N GLN A 73 10.69 -7.68 -5.69
CA GLN A 73 11.63 -7.19 -6.70
C GLN A 73 12.56 -6.15 -6.07
N ASN A 74 13.86 -6.28 -6.31
CA ASN A 74 14.85 -5.35 -5.75
C ASN A 74 14.88 -4.00 -6.46
N THR A 75 14.50 -3.90 -7.73
CA THR A 75 14.42 -2.64 -8.49
C THR A 75 13.41 -2.86 -9.59
N MET A 76 12.58 -1.86 -9.83
CA MET A 76 11.53 -1.92 -10.84
C MET A 76 11.26 -0.51 -11.34
N ASP A 77 11.22 -0.36 -12.66
CA ASP A 77 10.63 0.83 -13.26
C ASP A 77 9.13 0.87 -12.96
N TRP A 78 8.42 1.91 -13.40
CA TRP A 78 6.98 2.04 -13.16
C TRP A 78 6.19 0.80 -13.59
N VAL A 79 5.71 0.01 -12.62
CA VAL A 79 4.75 -1.07 -12.87
C VAL A 79 3.38 -0.71 -12.35
N LYS A 80 2.36 -1.31 -12.96
CA LYS A 80 0.98 -1.18 -12.50
C LYS A 80 0.76 -2.02 -11.25
N LEU A 81 0.21 -1.39 -10.21
CA LEU A 81 -0.50 -2.03 -9.11
C LEU A 81 -1.94 -2.25 -9.56
N SER A 82 -2.45 -3.47 -9.41
CA SER A 82 -3.85 -3.79 -9.66
C SER A 82 -4.26 -4.94 -8.75
N GLY A 83 -5.43 -4.85 -8.13
CA GLY A 83 -5.96 -5.92 -7.30
C GLY A 83 -7.46 -5.78 -7.08
N ILE A 84 -8.12 -6.90 -6.80
CA ILE A 84 -9.51 -6.93 -6.36
C ILE A 84 -9.54 -7.10 -4.85
N LEU A 85 -10.26 -6.21 -4.18
CA LEU A 85 -10.40 -6.13 -2.74
C LEU A 85 -11.83 -6.51 -2.36
N ASN A 86 -11.97 -7.58 -1.59
CA ASN A 86 -13.23 -7.92 -0.96
C ASN A 86 -13.24 -7.26 0.41
N VAL A 87 -14.06 -6.22 0.57
CA VAL A 87 -14.17 -5.46 1.81
C VAL A 87 -15.03 -6.25 2.79
N PRO A 88 -14.54 -6.57 4.00
CA PRO A 88 -15.33 -7.29 5.00
C PRO A 88 -16.61 -6.52 5.38
N THR A 89 -17.66 -7.26 5.73
CA THR A 89 -18.89 -6.69 6.28
C THR A 89 -18.58 -5.82 7.51
N ASN A 90 -19.30 -4.69 7.64
CA ASN A 90 -19.14 -3.67 8.69
C ASN A 90 -17.87 -2.82 8.60
N ALA A 91 -17.03 -2.95 7.57
CA ALA A 91 -15.92 -2.04 7.36
C ALA A 91 -16.41 -0.69 6.81
N THR A 92 -16.00 0.40 7.45
CA THR A 92 -16.30 1.77 7.00
C THR A 92 -15.06 2.52 6.50
N THR A 93 -13.88 2.08 6.92
CA THR A 93 -12.62 2.72 6.55
C THR A 93 -11.61 1.68 6.07
N ALA A 94 -10.98 1.92 4.93
CA ALA A 94 -9.78 1.21 4.49
C ALA A 94 -8.56 2.12 4.66
N ARG A 95 -7.51 1.63 5.33
CA ARG A 95 -6.20 2.27 5.39
C ARG A 95 -5.21 1.46 4.57
N ILE A 96 -4.66 2.08 3.53
CA ILE A 96 -3.62 1.48 2.71
C ILE A 96 -2.29 1.87 3.32
N HIS A 97 -1.46 0.91 3.63
CA HIS A 97 -0.12 1.07 4.16
C HIS A 97 0.89 0.58 3.13
N PHE A 98 1.90 1.40 2.84
CA PHE A 98 3.05 1.02 2.03
C PHE A 98 4.22 0.75 2.95
N HIS A 99 4.68 -0.50 2.98
CA HIS A 99 5.79 -0.94 3.79
C HIS A 99 6.99 -1.21 2.90
N MET A 100 8.16 -0.74 3.33
CA MET A 100 9.44 -1.18 2.78
C MET A 100 10.23 -1.83 3.89
N ASN A 101 10.58 -3.11 3.70
CA ASN A 101 11.38 -3.86 4.64
C ASN A 101 12.69 -4.28 3.98
N SER A 102 13.80 -4.13 4.70
CA SER A 102 15.12 -4.67 4.38
C SER A 102 15.47 -5.73 5.41
N THR A 103 15.97 -6.89 4.99
CA THR A 103 16.57 -7.86 5.92
C THR A 103 18.10 -7.79 5.94
N GLY A 104 18.69 -6.85 5.18
CA GLY A 104 20.14 -6.57 5.17
C GLY A 104 20.52 -5.37 6.02
N GLU A 105 21.73 -5.38 6.56
CA GLU A 105 22.31 -4.23 7.26
C GLU A 105 22.49 -3.05 6.30
N HIS A 106 22.21 -1.82 6.78
CA HIS A 106 22.37 -0.58 6.01
C HIS A 106 21.61 -0.53 4.69
N GLY A 107 20.50 -1.28 4.57
CA GLY A 107 19.62 -1.23 3.41
C GLY A 107 19.06 0.17 3.17
N LYS A 108 19.16 0.65 1.93
CA LYS A 108 18.65 1.94 1.46
C LYS A 108 17.89 1.75 0.16
N GLY A 109 16.87 2.57 -0.05
CA GLY A 109 15.96 2.40 -1.16
C GLY A 109 14.96 3.54 -1.23
N THR A 110 14.44 3.79 -2.42
CA THR A 110 13.37 4.76 -2.64
C THR A 110 12.22 4.09 -3.37
N ALA A 111 11.03 4.11 -2.76
CA ALA A 111 9.80 3.74 -3.42
C ALA A 111 9.02 4.99 -3.81
N TYR A 112 8.52 4.99 -5.03
CA TYR A 112 7.56 5.97 -5.53
C TYR A 112 6.24 5.27 -5.76
N VAL A 113 5.16 5.95 -5.36
CA VAL A 113 3.79 5.50 -5.55
C VAL A 113 3.02 6.65 -6.16
N ASP A 114 2.31 6.38 -7.25
CA ASP A 114 1.53 7.39 -7.97
C ASP A 114 0.21 6.80 -8.49
N ASP A 115 -0.71 7.69 -8.88
CA ASP A 115 -2.02 7.36 -9.47
C ASP A 115 -2.83 6.34 -8.65
N THR A 116 -2.74 6.35 -7.32
CA THR A 116 -3.46 5.39 -6.47
C THR A 116 -4.95 5.71 -6.42
N ALA A 117 -5.76 4.69 -6.69
CA ALA A 117 -7.21 4.78 -6.66
C ALA A 117 -7.84 3.50 -6.12
N LEU A 118 -8.95 3.68 -5.40
CA LEU A 118 -9.92 2.62 -5.12
C LEU A 118 -11.23 2.98 -5.82
N VAL A 119 -11.76 2.03 -6.58
CA VAL A 119 -13.02 2.18 -7.29
C VAL A 119 -13.97 1.06 -6.87
N LEU A 120 -15.20 1.41 -6.49
CA LEU A 120 -16.24 0.42 -6.20
C LEU A 120 -16.64 -0.25 -7.53
N VAL A 121 -16.52 -1.59 -7.59
CA VAL A 121 -16.82 -2.37 -8.81
C VAL A 121 -17.93 -3.39 -8.60
N GLY A 122 -18.32 -3.67 -7.36
CA GLY A 122 -19.41 -4.60 -7.04
C GLY A 122 -19.95 -4.43 -5.62
N ILE A 123 -21.14 -4.99 -5.40
CA ILE A 123 -21.81 -5.18 -4.11
C ILE A 123 -22.31 -6.63 -4.11
#